data_AF-A0A8S2R8H9-F1
#
_entry.id   AF-A0A8S2R8H9-F1
#
_cell.length_a   1.000
_cell.length_b   1.000
_cell.length_c   1.000
_cell.angle_alpha   90.00
_cell.angle_beta   90.00
_cell.angle_gamma   90.00
#
_symmetry.space_group_name_H-M   'P 1'
#
loop_
_entity.id
_entity.type
_entity.pdbx_description
1 polymer ?
#
loop_
_entity_poly.entity_id
_entity_poly.type
_entity_poly.pdbx_seq_one_letter_code
_entity_poly.pdbx_strand_id
1 'polypeptide(L)'
;MNESLESERRLNVNSSRCDRLSFPLVSNSQSTCADTAYQGSKFVRDWLLKFTNGKLEVKYDQIFPALINGLILEGCKEPKTAVDEIIRVLNSSNDACLKMNERKRMKKLQDCCIKLYTKQCYLFRAVNTALKDDDRTKLDTLGPYCYVVYNSIGHPTNSRHFLQKLNSKKSKTMTVYRGDSAPRTIIEEYRQAVGQKDKYFKWLPFVSTSMDRLVAEGFALNVLYIIEIERYFSMDQYTDLEKNSYCTSEQEVILKPGTRFQVTSIDVDNISGRQVVHIKMIPSYISILR
;
A
#
# COMPACT_ATOMS: atom_id res chain seq x y z
N MET A 1 26.94 -2.82 -30.30
CA MET A 1 27.69 -3.00 -29.04
C MET A 1 26.96 -2.50 -27.80
N ASN A 2 25.92 -1.65 -27.88
CA ASN A 2 25.15 -1.21 -26.69
C ASN A 2 24.06 -2.18 -26.19
N GLU A 3 23.53 -3.07 -27.04
CA GLU A 3 22.46 -4.01 -26.64
C GLU A 3 22.94 -5.13 -25.68
N SER A 4 24.22 -5.50 -25.77
CA SER A 4 24.82 -6.54 -24.91
C SER A 4 24.89 -6.10 -23.44
N LEU A 5 25.31 -4.85 -23.20
CA LEU A 5 25.42 -4.25 -21.88
C LEU A 5 24.06 -3.99 -21.21
N GLU A 6 23.00 -3.75 -21.98
CA GLU A 6 21.64 -3.67 -21.44
C GLU A 6 21.08 -5.05 -21.07
N SER A 7 21.45 -6.12 -21.79
CA SER A 7 21.00 -7.48 -21.47
C SER A 7 21.65 -8.01 -20.18
N GLU A 8 22.93 -7.72 -19.94
CA GLU A 8 23.64 -8.12 -18.72
C GLU A 8 23.13 -7.35 -17.48
N ARG A 9 22.75 -6.07 -17.63
CA ARG A 9 22.09 -5.31 -16.55
C ARG A 9 20.71 -5.88 -16.21
N ARG A 10 19.99 -6.49 -17.16
CA ARG A 10 18.67 -7.10 -16.89
C ARG A 10 18.77 -8.41 -16.11
N LEU A 11 19.86 -9.18 -16.30
CA LEU A 11 20.04 -10.49 -15.64
C LEU A 11 20.51 -10.39 -14.19
N ASN A 12 21.33 -9.40 -13.84
CA ASN A 12 21.86 -9.24 -12.47
C ASN A 12 20.87 -8.59 -11.48
N VAL A 13 19.73 -8.09 -11.94
CA VAL A 13 18.70 -7.45 -11.08
C VAL A 13 17.67 -8.47 -10.57
N ASN A 14 17.81 -9.77 -10.88
CA ASN A 14 16.78 -10.77 -10.59
C ASN A 14 16.90 -11.51 -9.25
N SER A 15 18.04 -11.50 -8.54
CA SER A 15 18.20 -12.38 -7.35
C SER A 15 17.69 -11.82 -6.02
N SER A 16 17.23 -10.57 -5.97
CA SER A 16 16.73 -9.95 -4.71
C SER A 16 15.38 -9.23 -4.84
N ARG A 17 14.64 -9.44 -5.94
CA ARG A 17 13.38 -8.71 -6.17
C ARG A 17 12.34 -9.10 -5.13
N CYS A 18 11.74 -8.10 -4.48
CA CYS A 18 10.67 -8.32 -3.53
C CYS A 18 9.34 -8.57 -4.26
N ASP A 19 8.74 -9.76 -4.10
CA ASP A 19 7.42 -10.10 -4.70
C ASP A 19 6.25 -9.19 -4.26
N ARG A 20 6.49 -8.18 -3.42
CA ARG A 20 5.47 -7.24 -2.95
C ARG A 20 4.88 -6.37 -4.05
N LEU A 21 5.71 -5.95 -5.01
CA LEU A 21 5.24 -5.13 -6.12
C LEU A 21 4.36 -5.93 -7.10
N SER A 22 4.47 -7.26 -7.11
CA SER A 22 3.68 -8.19 -7.93
C SER A 22 2.55 -8.92 -7.17
N PHE A 23 2.22 -8.50 -5.94
CA PHE A 23 1.12 -9.14 -5.20
C PHE A 23 -0.22 -9.04 -5.97
N PRO A 24 -0.91 -10.15 -6.28
CA PRO A 24 -2.12 -10.10 -7.09
C PRO A 24 -3.21 -9.25 -6.43
N LEU A 25 -3.64 -8.18 -7.09
CA LEU A 25 -4.64 -7.26 -6.53
C LEU A 25 -6.09 -7.73 -6.68
N VAL A 26 -6.33 -8.79 -7.45
CA VAL A 26 -7.67 -9.11 -7.92
C VAL A 26 -8.13 -10.50 -7.50
N SER A 27 -9.18 -10.54 -6.68
CA SER A 27 -10.09 -11.69 -6.55
C SER A 27 -11.55 -11.24 -6.62
N ASN A 28 -11.90 -10.02 -6.18
CA ASN A 28 -13.25 -9.47 -6.23
C ASN A 28 -13.24 -7.92 -6.34
N SER A 29 -12.89 -7.34 -7.49
CA SER A 29 -13.11 -5.90 -7.69
C SER A 29 -14.61 -5.63 -7.73
N GLN A 30 -15.17 -5.14 -6.63
CA GLN A 30 -16.56 -4.69 -6.61
C GLN A 30 -16.65 -3.40 -7.44
N SER A 31 -17.05 -3.53 -8.71
CA SER A 31 -17.54 -2.39 -9.46
C SER A 31 -18.77 -1.84 -8.73
N THR A 32 -18.71 -0.57 -8.33
CA THR A 32 -19.82 0.08 -7.64
C THR A 32 -20.14 1.38 -8.37
N CYS A 33 -21.41 1.57 -8.72
CA CYS A 33 -21.89 2.82 -9.32
C CYS A 33 -22.42 3.82 -8.27
N ALA A 34 -22.48 3.45 -6.98
CA ALA A 34 -23.27 4.19 -5.98
C ALA A 34 -22.53 4.57 -4.66
N ASP A 35 -21.33 4.05 -4.38
CA ASP A 35 -20.61 4.34 -3.12
C ASP A 35 -19.76 5.63 -3.22
N THR A 36 -20.43 6.78 -3.13
CA THR A 36 -19.76 8.09 -3.19
C THR A 36 -18.87 8.36 -1.96
N ALA A 37 -19.16 7.73 -0.82
CA ALA A 37 -18.42 7.92 0.42
C ALA A 37 -17.16 7.03 0.46
N TYR A 38 -15.97 7.64 0.49
CA TYR A 38 -14.75 6.88 0.78
C TYR A 38 -14.81 6.34 2.22
N GLN A 39 -15.07 5.03 2.38
CA GLN A 39 -15.15 4.38 3.70
C GLN A 39 -13.82 3.73 4.16
N GLY A 40 -12.72 3.94 3.43
CA GLY A 40 -11.44 3.29 3.71
C GLY A 40 -11.53 1.75 3.70
N SER A 41 -10.82 1.11 4.63
CA SER A 41 -10.85 -0.34 4.84
C SER A 41 -11.85 -0.74 5.93
N LYS A 42 -12.84 -1.55 5.54
CA LYS A 42 -13.79 -2.17 6.47
C LYS A 42 -13.06 -3.05 7.49
N PHE A 43 -12.06 -3.82 7.05
CA PHE A 43 -11.24 -4.65 7.93
C PHE A 43 -10.60 -3.85 9.07
N VAL A 44 -9.94 -2.72 8.75
CA VAL A 44 -9.29 -1.86 9.76
C VAL A 44 -10.31 -1.18 10.66
N ARG A 45 -11.42 -0.69 10.09
CA ARG A 45 -12.50 -0.04 10.85
C ARG A 45 -13.16 -1.00 11.83
N ASP A 46 -13.51 -2.20 11.37
CA ASP A 46 -14.23 -3.18 12.18
C ASP A 46 -13.32 -3.74 13.28
N TRP A 47 -12.02 -3.92 13.00
CA TRP A 47 -11.03 -4.20 14.05
C TRP A 47 -10.97 -3.08 15.08
N LEU A 48 -10.88 -1.81 14.66
CA LEU A 48 -10.82 -0.67 15.58
C LEU A 48 -12.04 -0.61 16.50
N LEU A 49 -13.24 -0.79 15.94
CA LEU A 49 -14.49 -0.81 16.71
C LEU A 49 -14.51 -1.94 17.73
N LYS A 50 -14.12 -3.15 17.31
CA LYS A 50 -14.02 -4.33 18.19
C LYS A 50 -12.98 -4.12 19.30
N PHE A 51 -11.78 -3.67 18.94
CA PHE A 51 -10.65 -3.53 19.84
C PHE A 51 -10.87 -2.44 20.90
N THR A 52 -11.54 -1.34 20.54
CA THR A 52 -11.76 -0.20 21.44
C THR A 52 -13.11 -0.23 22.15
N ASN A 53 -13.94 -1.26 21.91
CA ASN A 53 -15.36 -1.27 22.31
C ASN A 53 -16.07 0.04 21.90
N GLY A 54 -15.78 0.52 20.69
CA GLY A 54 -16.35 1.75 20.11
C GLY A 54 -15.69 3.08 20.49
N LYS A 55 -14.64 3.10 21.33
CA LYS A 55 -14.03 4.36 21.82
C LYS A 55 -13.13 5.10 20.82
N LEU A 56 -12.87 4.55 19.62
CA LEU A 56 -12.06 5.12 18.51
C LEU A 56 -10.64 5.61 18.85
N GLU A 57 -10.20 5.54 20.10
CA GLU A 57 -8.85 5.86 20.56
C GLU A 57 -8.09 4.57 20.86
N VAL A 58 -6.88 4.44 20.32
CA VAL A 58 -6.01 3.29 20.54
C VAL A 58 -4.70 3.74 21.17
N LYS A 59 -4.41 3.21 22.36
CA LYS A 59 -3.19 3.54 23.09
C LYS A 59 -2.03 2.64 22.70
N TYR A 60 -0.82 3.17 22.81
CA TYR A 60 0.40 2.42 22.46
C TYR A 60 0.50 1.10 23.25
N ASP A 61 0.33 1.18 24.57
CA ASP A 61 0.51 0.02 25.47
C ASP A 61 -0.56 -1.05 25.29
N GLN A 62 -1.66 -0.73 24.61
CA GLN A 62 -2.71 -1.69 24.24
C GLN A 62 -2.38 -2.36 22.89
N ILE A 63 -2.00 -1.58 21.88
CA ILE A 63 -1.81 -2.10 20.53
C ILE A 63 -0.50 -2.88 20.36
N PHE A 64 0.57 -2.47 21.05
CA PHE A 64 1.88 -3.07 20.85
C PHE A 64 1.90 -4.57 21.22
N PRO A 65 1.40 -5.01 22.39
CA PRO A 65 1.32 -6.44 22.71
C PRO A 65 0.40 -7.23 21.76
N ALA A 66 -0.75 -6.65 21.39
CA ALA A 66 -1.69 -7.28 20.46
C ALA A 66 -1.04 -7.51 19.08
N LEU A 67 -0.29 -6.52 18.59
CA LEU A 67 0.47 -6.62 17.35
C LEU A 67 1.52 -7.73 17.43
N ILE A 68 2.35 -7.76 18.49
CA ILE A 68 3.38 -8.79 18.67
C ILE A 68 2.78 -10.20 18.63
N ASN A 69 1.73 -10.44 19.43
CA ASN A 69 1.08 -11.74 19.51
C ASN A 69 0.46 -12.15 18.17
N GLY A 70 -0.19 -11.21 17.47
CA GLY A 70 -0.77 -11.44 16.16
C GLY A 70 0.28 -11.85 15.12
N LEU A 71 1.42 -11.16 15.09
CA LEU A 71 2.51 -11.51 14.17
C LEU A 71 3.12 -12.89 14.47
N ILE A 72 3.31 -13.25 15.74
CA ILE A 72 3.79 -14.58 16.12
C ILE A 72 2.84 -15.68 15.62
N LEU A 73 1.53 -15.48 15.80
CA LEU A 73 0.51 -16.45 15.37
C LEU A 73 0.49 -16.62 13.85
N GLU A 74 0.53 -15.52 13.09
CA GLU A 74 0.50 -15.57 11.63
C GLU A 74 1.82 -16.10 11.03
N GLY A 75 2.93 -15.89 11.71
CA GLY A 75 4.24 -16.42 11.35
C GLY A 75 4.47 -17.88 11.75
N CYS A 76 3.50 -18.59 12.33
CA CYS A 76 3.72 -19.94 12.89
C CYS A 76 4.19 -20.99 11.86
N LYS A 77 3.91 -20.79 10.57
CA LYS A 77 4.34 -21.65 9.46
C LYS A 77 5.66 -21.21 8.82
N GLU A 78 6.18 -20.07 9.22
CA GLU A 78 7.41 -19.50 8.67
C GLU A 78 8.63 -19.99 9.46
N PRO A 79 9.85 -19.91 8.89
CA PRO A 79 11.05 -20.19 9.64
C PRO A 79 11.11 -19.33 10.90
N LYS A 80 11.34 -19.97 12.05
CA LYS A 80 11.39 -19.29 13.35
C LYS A 80 12.32 -18.07 13.34
N THR A 81 13.45 -18.16 12.64
CA THR A 81 14.42 -17.07 12.46
C THR A 81 13.81 -15.82 11.81
N ALA A 82 12.88 -15.98 10.86
CA ALA A 82 12.22 -14.85 10.19
C ALA A 82 11.24 -14.14 11.14
N VAL A 83 10.49 -14.90 11.93
CA VAL A 83 9.58 -14.34 12.94
C VAL A 83 10.36 -13.66 14.05
N ASP A 84 11.39 -14.32 14.59
CA ASP A 84 12.25 -13.78 15.65
C ASP A 84 12.94 -12.47 15.21
N GLU A 85 13.34 -12.35 13.93
CA GLU A 85 13.89 -11.10 13.41
C GLU A 85 12.88 -9.94 13.48
N ILE A 86 11.64 -10.17 13.04
CA ILE A 86 10.56 -9.17 13.07
C ILE A 86 10.28 -8.73 14.50
N ILE A 87 10.14 -9.69 15.42
CA ILE A 87 9.85 -9.41 16.84
C ILE A 87 11.01 -8.66 17.48
N ARG A 88 12.26 -9.03 17.18
CA ARG A 88 13.44 -8.31 17.66
C ARG A 88 13.44 -6.85 17.20
N VAL A 89 13.15 -6.59 15.92
CA VAL A 89 13.09 -5.21 15.37
C VAL A 89 12.00 -4.38 16.08
N LEU A 90 10.83 -4.96 16.33
CA LEU A 90 9.74 -4.28 17.04
C LEU A 90 10.09 -4.01 18.51
N ASN A 91 10.66 -4.98 19.22
CA ASN A 91 11.07 -4.82 20.61
C ASN A 91 12.18 -3.77 20.75
N SER A 92 13.20 -3.79 19.90
CA SER A 92 14.24 -2.75 19.90
C SER A 92 13.67 -1.35 19.64
N SER A 93 12.65 -1.24 18.78
CA SER A 93 11.93 0.04 18.59
C SER A 93 11.19 0.47 19.86
N ASN A 94 10.50 -0.46 20.55
CA ASN A 94 9.81 -0.18 21.81
C ASN A 94 10.78 0.24 22.93
N ASP A 95 11.92 -0.43 23.08
CA ASP A 95 12.92 -0.10 24.09
C ASP A 95 13.47 1.31 23.89
N ALA A 96 13.72 1.69 22.63
CA ALA A 96 14.12 3.04 22.25
C ALA A 96 13.02 4.12 22.43
N CYS A 97 11.82 3.72 22.88
CA CYS A 97 10.64 4.57 23.04
C CYS A 97 10.19 4.76 24.50
N LEU A 98 10.78 4.04 25.48
CA LEU A 98 10.28 4.00 26.86
C LEU A 98 10.15 5.38 27.54
N LYS A 99 11.02 6.33 27.19
CA LYS A 99 11.01 7.71 27.74
C LYS A 99 10.22 8.71 26.90
N MET A 100 9.58 8.26 25.82
CA MET A 100 8.86 9.14 24.90
C MET A 100 7.39 9.26 25.29
N ASN A 101 6.76 10.39 24.97
CA ASN A 101 5.31 10.50 25.08
C ASN A 101 4.60 9.58 24.08
N GLU A 102 3.35 9.24 24.39
CA GLU A 102 2.54 8.29 23.62
C GLU A 102 2.51 8.58 22.12
N ARG A 103 2.33 9.84 21.72
CA ARG A 103 2.33 10.25 20.30
C ARG A 103 3.64 9.90 19.60
N LYS A 104 4.79 10.16 20.23
CA LYS A 104 6.11 9.83 19.66
C LYS A 104 6.33 8.32 19.61
N ARG A 105 5.89 7.58 20.63
CA ARG A 105 5.94 6.10 20.64
C ARG A 105 5.13 5.52 19.49
N MET A 106 3.89 5.99 19.32
CA MET A 106 3.00 5.56 18.23
C MET A 106 3.62 5.85 16.86
N LYS A 107 4.16 7.06 16.66
CA LYS A 107 4.83 7.42 15.40
C LYS A 107 6.00 6.48 15.10
N LYS A 108 6.85 6.17 16.08
CA LYS A 108 7.96 5.22 15.88
C LYS A 108 7.49 3.80 15.59
N LEU A 109 6.38 3.36 16.21
CA LEU A 109 5.78 2.07 15.88
C LEU A 109 5.25 2.04 14.45
N GLN A 110 4.59 3.12 14.01
CA GLN A 110 4.14 3.32 12.63
C GLN A 110 5.31 3.24 11.64
N ASP A 111 6.37 4.02 11.87
CA ASP A 111 7.59 4.03 11.03
C ASP A 111 8.26 2.64 10.98
N CYS A 112 8.25 1.90 12.10
CA CYS A 112 8.77 0.54 12.16
C CYS A 112 7.91 -0.46 11.37
N CYS A 113 6.58 -0.43 11.55
CA CYS A 113 5.68 -1.36 10.89
C CYS A 113 5.64 -1.15 9.38
N ILE A 114 5.60 0.10 8.92
CA ILE A 114 5.66 0.39 7.48
C ILE A 114 6.99 -0.07 6.89
N LYS A 115 8.09 0.10 7.61
CA LYS A 115 9.39 -0.42 7.18
C LYS A 115 9.35 -1.94 7.07
N LEU A 116 8.86 -2.65 8.08
CA LEU A 116 8.69 -4.11 8.04
C LEU A 116 7.80 -4.57 6.88
N TYR A 117 6.76 -3.81 6.53
CA TYR A 117 5.89 -4.14 5.39
C TYR A 117 6.67 -4.20 4.07
N THR A 118 7.70 -3.36 3.90
CA THR A 118 8.54 -3.35 2.69
C THR A 118 9.61 -4.43 2.65
N LYS A 119 9.84 -5.15 3.78
CA LYS A 119 10.83 -6.23 3.87
C LYS A 119 10.32 -7.47 3.13
N GLN A 120 11.20 -8.17 2.42
CA GLN A 120 10.91 -9.49 1.84
C GLN A 120 10.70 -10.53 2.94
N CYS A 121 9.48 -10.61 3.45
CA CYS A 121 9.06 -11.54 4.49
C CYS A 121 7.57 -11.87 4.31
N TYR A 122 7.04 -12.77 5.13
CA TYR A 122 5.66 -13.21 5.01
C TYR A 122 4.62 -12.11 5.27
N LEU A 123 4.98 -11.05 6.00
CA LEU A 123 4.05 -10.03 6.49
C LEU A 123 3.21 -9.40 5.38
N PHE A 124 3.85 -8.91 4.32
CA PHE A 124 3.11 -8.24 3.24
C PHE A 124 2.15 -9.21 2.55
N ARG A 125 2.53 -10.48 2.37
CA ARG A 125 1.67 -11.51 1.76
C ARG A 125 0.48 -11.82 2.65
N ALA A 126 0.72 -12.05 3.94
CA ALA A 126 -0.34 -12.38 4.90
C ALA A 126 -1.35 -11.23 5.03
N VAL A 127 -0.85 -10.01 5.21
CA VAL A 127 -1.67 -8.79 5.32
C VAL A 127 -2.48 -8.54 4.06
N ASN A 128 -1.83 -8.53 2.89
CA ASN A 128 -2.56 -8.24 1.65
C ASN A 128 -3.52 -9.36 1.27
N THR A 129 -3.25 -10.61 1.63
CA THR A 129 -4.20 -11.71 1.42
C THR A 129 -5.44 -11.52 2.29
N ALA A 130 -5.26 -11.29 3.60
CA ALA A 130 -6.38 -11.08 4.52
C ALA A 130 -7.24 -9.87 4.12
N LEU A 131 -6.62 -8.77 3.67
CA LEU A 131 -7.35 -7.59 3.19
C LEU A 131 -8.05 -7.83 1.85
N LYS A 132 -7.40 -8.53 0.91
CA LYS A 132 -7.95 -8.83 -0.42
C LYS A 132 -9.17 -9.74 -0.31
N ASP A 133 -9.10 -10.76 0.54
CA ASP A 133 -10.15 -11.76 0.69
C ASP A 133 -11.17 -11.39 1.79
N ASP A 134 -11.02 -10.20 2.41
CA ASP A 134 -11.81 -9.74 3.56
C ASP A 134 -11.91 -10.80 4.69
N ASP A 135 -10.80 -11.50 4.96
CA ASP A 135 -10.75 -12.65 5.86
C ASP A 135 -10.91 -12.24 7.32
N ARG A 136 -12.16 -12.24 7.79
CA ARG A 136 -12.51 -11.83 9.16
C ARG A 136 -11.96 -12.75 10.24
N THR A 137 -11.50 -13.95 9.90
CA THR A 137 -10.84 -14.84 10.87
C THR A 137 -9.48 -14.29 11.31
N LYS A 138 -8.89 -13.40 10.51
CA LYS A 138 -7.59 -12.73 10.75
C LYS A 138 -7.71 -11.38 11.44
N LEU A 139 -8.92 -10.99 11.82
CA LEU A 139 -9.17 -9.67 12.39
C LEU A 139 -8.37 -9.47 13.69
N ASP A 140 -8.33 -10.46 14.56
CA ASP A 140 -7.66 -10.35 15.86
C ASP A 140 -6.13 -10.48 15.78
N THR A 141 -5.62 -11.12 14.73
CA THR A 141 -4.17 -11.34 14.55
C THR A 141 -3.52 -10.27 13.67
N LEU A 142 -4.09 -9.97 12.50
CA LEU A 142 -3.54 -8.99 11.55
C LEU A 142 -4.14 -7.59 11.69
N GLY A 143 -5.29 -7.44 12.36
CA GLY A 143 -5.94 -6.15 12.59
C GLY A 143 -5.05 -5.10 13.24
N PRO A 144 -4.31 -5.39 14.34
CA PRO A 144 -3.42 -4.41 14.97
C PRO A 144 -2.35 -3.90 14.00
N TYR A 145 -1.72 -4.81 13.24
CA TYR A 145 -0.70 -4.44 12.27
C TYR A 145 -1.29 -3.60 11.12
N CYS A 146 -2.42 -4.04 10.55
CA CYS A 146 -3.13 -3.31 9.50
C CYS A 146 -3.52 -1.90 9.96
N TYR A 147 -3.99 -1.73 11.21
CA TYR A 147 -4.32 -0.43 11.77
C TYR A 147 -3.09 0.48 11.89
N VAL A 148 -1.97 -0.03 12.41
CA VAL A 148 -0.74 0.76 12.55
C VAL A 148 -0.26 1.26 11.19
N VAL A 149 -0.17 0.37 10.19
CA VAL A 149 0.26 0.73 8.83
C VAL A 149 -0.75 1.64 8.15
N TYR A 150 -2.05 1.37 8.29
CA TYR A 150 -3.10 2.25 7.74
C TYR A 150 -2.99 3.68 8.26
N ASN A 151 -2.72 3.85 9.55
CA ASN A 151 -2.55 5.17 10.15
C ASN A 151 -1.16 5.77 9.91
N SER A 152 -0.15 5.01 9.49
CA SER A 152 1.13 5.59 9.05
C SER A 152 1.02 6.28 7.69
N ILE A 153 0.05 5.86 6.87
CA ILE A 153 -0.18 6.42 5.53
C ILE A 153 -1.01 7.70 5.63
N GLY A 154 -0.57 8.73 4.93
CA GLY A 154 -1.32 9.97 4.77
C GLY A 154 -1.19 11.00 5.90
N HIS A 155 -0.09 10.96 6.66
CA HIS A 155 0.26 12.02 7.61
C HIS A 155 1.13 13.10 6.96
N PRO A 156 0.61 14.32 6.72
CA PRO A 156 1.48 15.44 6.39
C PRO A 156 2.35 15.76 7.59
N THR A 157 3.66 15.57 7.44
CA THR A 157 4.63 15.87 8.50
C THR A 157 4.70 17.36 8.87
N ASN A 158 4.07 18.27 8.12
CA ASN A 158 4.00 19.69 8.46
C ASN A 158 2.76 20.40 7.85
N SER A 159 1.77 20.73 8.68
CA SER A 159 0.56 21.47 8.28
C SER A 159 0.83 22.88 7.75
N ARG A 160 1.96 23.53 8.11
CA ARG A 160 2.33 24.84 7.54
C ARG A 160 2.78 24.78 6.08
N HIS A 161 3.28 23.63 5.62
CA HIS A 161 3.63 23.42 4.21
C HIS A 161 2.40 23.18 3.33
N PHE A 162 1.25 22.83 3.93
CA PHE A 162 0.00 22.57 3.24
C PHE A 162 -0.54 23.82 2.55
N LEU A 163 -0.62 24.93 3.29
CA LEU A 163 -1.10 26.22 2.78
C LEU A 163 -0.15 26.83 1.73
N GLN A 164 1.17 26.60 1.87
CA GLN A 164 2.16 27.13 0.93
C GLN A 164 2.18 26.37 -0.40
N LYS A 165 1.82 25.07 -0.41
CA LYS A 165 1.75 24.24 -1.63
C LYS A 165 0.50 24.50 -2.46
N LEU A 166 -0.62 24.86 -1.84
CA LEU A 166 -1.89 25.21 -2.51
C LEU A 166 -1.73 26.33 -3.55
N ASN A 167 -0.86 27.31 -3.27
CA ASN A 167 -0.67 28.48 -4.13
C ASN A 167 0.34 28.27 -5.27
N SER A 168 0.96 27.09 -5.38
CA SER A 168 1.87 26.81 -6.49
C SER A 168 1.09 26.26 -7.68
N LYS A 169 1.13 26.94 -8.84
CA LYS A 169 0.58 26.46 -10.14
C LYS A 169 1.09 25.07 -10.56
N LYS A 170 2.11 24.56 -9.86
CA LYS A 170 2.64 23.20 -9.89
C LYS A 170 1.97 22.32 -8.81
N SER A 171 0.63 22.30 -8.74
CA SER A 171 -0.16 21.29 -8.00
C SER A 171 -0.01 19.93 -8.68
N LYS A 172 1.23 19.44 -8.72
CA LYS A 172 1.73 18.42 -9.62
C LYS A 172 1.15 17.09 -9.24
N THR A 173 0.35 16.54 -10.15
CA THR A 173 0.05 15.13 -10.21
C THR A 173 1.36 14.33 -10.08
N MET A 174 1.28 13.18 -9.42
CA MET A 174 2.36 12.22 -9.31
C MET A 174 2.01 11.01 -10.14
N THR A 175 2.92 10.56 -10.99
CA THR A 175 2.78 9.27 -11.66
C THR A 175 3.56 8.24 -10.88
N VAL A 176 2.90 7.13 -10.55
CA VAL A 176 3.55 5.92 -10.02
C VAL A 176 3.17 4.73 -10.88
N TYR A 177 3.95 3.67 -10.79
CA TYR A 177 3.86 2.51 -11.64
C TYR A 177 3.73 1.24 -10.79
N ARG A 178 3.00 0.26 -11.30
CA ARG A 178 2.93 -1.08 -10.71
C ARG A 178 2.84 -2.14 -11.79
N GLY A 179 3.75 -3.10 -11.75
CA GLY A 179 3.62 -4.33 -12.55
C GLY A 179 2.85 -5.38 -11.77
N ASP A 180 1.98 -6.14 -12.44
CA ASP A 180 1.19 -7.19 -11.79
C ASP A 180 0.88 -8.35 -12.76
N SER A 181 0.21 -9.37 -12.24
CA SER A 181 -0.58 -10.31 -13.04
C SER A 181 -2.08 -10.10 -12.82
N ALA A 182 -2.82 -9.87 -13.90
CA ALA A 182 -4.28 -9.74 -13.82
C ALA A 182 -4.98 -10.75 -14.75
N PRO A 183 -6.08 -11.39 -14.32
CA PRO A 183 -6.90 -12.23 -15.17
C PRO A 183 -7.45 -11.45 -16.38
N ARG A 184 -7.59 -12.13 -17.53
CA ARG A 184 -8.14 -11.52 -18.76
C ARG A 184 -9.53 -10.92 -18.54
N THR A 185 -10.36 -11.55 -17.70
CA THR A 185 -11.70 -11.08 -17.36
C THR A 185 -11.68 -9.68 -16.74
N ILE A 186 -10.71 -9.39 -15.87
CA ILE A 186 -10.58 -8.09 -15.22
C ILE A 186 -10.09 -7.02 -16.19
N ILE A 187 -9.16 -7.37 -17.08
CA ILE A 187 -8.70 -6.45 -18.12
C ILE A 187 -9.85 -6.09 -19.07
N GLU A 188 -10.71 -7.06 -19.40
CA GLU A 188 -11.90 -6.79 -20.20
C GLU A 188 -12.91 -5.91 -19.45
N GLU A 189 -13.10 -6.13 -18.15
CA GLU A 189 -13.94 -5.26 -17.32
C GLU A 189 -13.40 -3.81 -17.27
N TYR A 190 -12.08 -3.65 -17.15
CA TYR A 190 -11.42 -2.36 -17.24
C TYR A 190 -11.61 -1.72 -18.62
N ARG A 191 -11.47 -2.49 -19.70
CA ARG A 191 -11.66 -2.00 -21.07
C ARG A 191 -13.07 -1.46 -21.29
N GLN A 192 -14.07 -2.19 -20.80
CA GLN A 192 -15.46 -1.77 -20.85
C GLN A 192 -15.74 -0.51 -20.01
N ALA A 193 -14.97 -0.29 -18.94
CA ALA A 193 -15.10 0.88 -18.06
C ALA A 193 -14.48 2.16 -18.62
N VAL A 194 -13.64 2.08 -19.66
CA VAL A 194 -12.99 3.25 -20.27
C VAL A 194 -14.05 4.26 -20.74
N GLY A 195 -13.93 5.51 -20.29
CA GLY A 195 -14.87 6.58 -20.61
C GLY A 195 -16.13 6.64 -19.73
N GLN A 196 -16.38 5.64 -18.88
CA GLN A 196 -17.52 5.65 -17.95
C GLN A 196 -17.19 6.45 -16.69
N LYS A 197 -17.65 7.71 -16.63
CA LYS A 197 -17.33 8.65 -15.53
C LYS A 197 -17.83 8.21 -14.15
N ASP A 198 -18.85 7.37 -14.09
CA ASP A 198 -19.45 6.90 -12.83
C ASP A 198 -18.96 5.52 -12.42
N LYS A 199 -18.17 4.85 -13.28
CA LYS A 199 -17.59 3.54 -12.97
C LYS A 199 -16.20 3.72 -12.35
N TYR A 200 -16.01 3.12 -11.19
CA TYR A 200 -14.72 3.06 -10.52
C TYR A 200 -14.50 1.69 -9.89
N PHE A 201 -13.24 1.45 -9.57
CA PHE A 201 -12.74 0.22 -8.97
C PHE A 201 -12.08 0.55 -7.64
N LYS A 202 -11.89 -0.49 -6.82
CA LYS A 202 -11.30 -0.39 -5.50
C LYS A 202 -10.26 -1.48 -5.31
N TRP A 203 -9.06 -1.09 -4.87
CA TRP A 203 -8.07 -2.06 -4.36
C TRP A 203 -8.27 -2.24 -2.88
N LEU A 204 -8.66 -3.45 -2.46
CA LEU A 204 -8.87 -3.78 -1.06
C LEU A 204 -7.56 -3.86 -0.24
N PRO A 205 -6.46 -4.47 -0.72
CA PRO A 205 -5.20 -4.52 0.04
C PRO A 205 -4.42 -3.21 -0.04
N PHE A 206 -3.29 -3.14 0.69
CA PHE A 206 -2.29 -2.11 0.43
C PHE A 206 -1.73 -2.30 -0.98
N VAL A 207 -1.43 -1.20 -1.67
CA VAL A 207 -0.87 -1.26 -3.02
C VAL A 207 0.51 -0.64 -3.03
N SER A 208 1.53 -1.48 -3.16
CA SER A 208 2.90 -1.04 -3.40
C SER A 208 3.06 -0.58 -4.85
N THR A 209 3.63 0.59 -5.06
CA THR A 209 3.91 1.17 -6.37
C THR A 209 5.32 1.73 -6.36
N SER A 210 5.89 2.03 -7.52
CA SER A 210 7.19 2.68 -7.64
C SER A 210 7.08 3.98 -8.43
N MET A 211 7.85 5.00 -8.06
CA MET A 211 8.04 6.17 -8.94
C MET A 211 8.93 5.85 -10.16
N ASP A 212 9.70 4.76 -10.10
CA ASP A 212 10.53 4.28 -11.21
C ASP A 212 9.77 3.23 -12.04
N ARG A 213 9.51 3.57 -13.30
CA ARG A 213 8.81 2.71 -14.24
C ARG A 213 9.56 1.39 -14.48
N LEU A 214 10.89 1.42 -14.57
CA LEU A 214 11.70 0.23 -14.85
C LEU A 214 11.63 -0.77 -13.69
N VAL A 215 11.60 -0.26 -12.45
CA VAL A 215 11.37 -1.08 -11.26
C VAL A 215 10.02 -1.78 -11.38
N ALA A 216 8.93 -1.06 -11.64
CA ALA A 216 7.59 -1.63 -11.77
C ALA A 216 7.47 -2.64 -12.94
N GLU A 217 8.08 -2.36 -14.09
CA GLU A 217 8.11 -3.28 -15.24
C GLU A 217 8.82 -4.60 -14.92
N GLY A 218 9.76 -4.58 -13.97
CA GLY A 218 10.40 -5.78 -13.44
C GLY A 218 9.45 -6.73 -12.69
N PHE A 219 8.28 -6.25 -12.30
CA PHE A 219 7.21 -7.02 -11.64
C PHE A 219 6.01 -7.29 -12.55
N ALA A 220 5.98 -6.69 -13.75
CA ALA A 220 4.87 -6.81 -14.68
C ALA A 220 4.89 -8.17 -15.40
N LEU A 221 3.95 -9.06 -15.05
CA LEU A 221 3.79 -10.33 -15.75
C LEU A 221 3.04 -10.12 -17.05
N ASN A 222 1.77 -9.68 -16.98
CA ASN A 222 0.95 -9.36 -18.16
C ASN A 222 0.35 -7.95 -18.14
N VAL A 223 0.50 -7.20 -17.04
CA VAL A 223 -0.09 -5.87 -16.88
C VAL A 223 0.90 -4.89 -16.24
N LEU A 224 0.94 -3.67 -16.78
CA LEU A 224 1.58 -2.50 -16.16
C LEU A 224 0.51 -1.44 -15.91
N TYR A 225 0.36 -1.03 -14.65
CA TYR A 225 -0.48 0.10 -14.26
C TYR A 225 0.33 1.39 -14.28
N ILE A 226 -0.19 2.42 -14.94
CA ILE A 226 0.30 3.80 -14.89
C ILE A 226 -0.72 4.61 -14.10
N ILE A 227 -0.33 5.04 -12.90
CA ILE A 227 -1.24 5.53 -11.87
C ILE A 227 -1.01 7.02 -11.66
N GLU A 228 -2.00 7.83 -12.01
CA GLU A 228 -1.99 9.27 -11.76
C GLU A 228 -2.61 9.58 -10.38
N ILE A 229 -1.82 10.21 -9.51
CA ILE A 229 -2.20 10.60 -8.15
C ILE A 229 -2.22 12.13 -8.05
N GLU A 230 -3.39 12.69 -7.77
CA GLU A 230 -3.52 14.10 -7.43
C GLU A 230 -2.97 14.34 -6.02
N ARG A 231 -1.68 14.69 -5.91
CA ARG A 231 -0.92 14.75 -4.65
C ARG A 231 -1.69 15.44 -3.54
N TYR A 232 -2.27 16.62 -3.81
CA TYR A 232 -2.97 17.43 -2.82
C TYR A 232 -4.28 16.80 -2.34
N PHE A 233 -5.14 16.40 -3.29
CA PHE A 233 -6.47 15.86 -2.97
C PHE A 233 -6.41 14.42 -2.43
N SER A 234 -5.26 13.77 -2.55
CA SER A 234 -5.06 12.39 -2.16
C SER A 234 -4.03 12.19 -1.06
N MET A 235 -3.60 13.26 -0.38
CA MET A 235 -2.52 13.19 0.61
C MET A 235 -2.80 12.18 1.73
N ASP A 236 -4.06 11.89 2.02
CA ASP A 236 -4.48 10.93 3.03
C ASP A 236 -4.52 9.47 2.53
N GLN A 237 -4.32 9.21 1.24
CA GLN A 237 -4.43 7.88 0.61
C GLN A 237 -3.09 7.25 0.25
N TYR A 238 -1.98 7.97 0.33
CA TYR A 238 -0.66 7.43 -0.01
C TYR A 238 0.44 7.97 0.91
N THR A 239 1.59 7.31 0.88
CA THR A 239 2.82 7.86 1.46
C THR A 239 4.04 7.39 0.66
N ASP A 240 5.05 8.24 0.63
CA ASP A 240 6.35 7.95 0.02
C ASP A 240 7.23 7.24 1.05
N LEU A 241 7.81 6.11 0.67
CA LEU A 241 8.61 5.26 1.54
C LEU A 241 10.12 5.38 1.29
N GLU A 242 10.59 6.37 0.52
CA GLU A 242 12.02 6.59 0.21
C GLU A 242 12.92 6.48 1.46
N LYS A 243 12.48 7.01 2.61
CA LYS A 243 13.23 7.00 3.88
C LYS A 243 12.90 5.84 4.81
N ASN A 244 11.77 5.16 4.57
CA ASN A 244 11.18 4.20 5.49
C ASN A 244 11.02 2.81 4.85
N SER A 245 11.67 2.52 3.72
CA SER A 245 11.68 1.22 3.07
C SER A 245 12.98 0.45 3.36
N TYR A 246 12.92 -0.89 3.37
CA TYR A 246 14.11 -1.74 3.28
C TYR A 246 14.73 -1.72 1.86
N CYS A 247 13.96 -1.31 0.86
CA CYS A 247 14.35 -1.29 -0.55
C CYS A 247 14.27 0.15 -1.08
N THR A 248 15.11 1.04 -0.55
CA THR A 248 15.05 2.49 -0.87
C THR A 248 15.26 2.78 -2.36
N SER A 249 16.01 1.93 -3.08
CA SER A 249 16.22 2.02 -4.52
C SER A 249 14.93 1.86 -5.35
N GLU A 250 13.89 1.24 -4.79
CA GLU A 250 12.63 1.05 -5.52
C GLU A 250 11.73 2.29 -5.52
N GLN A 251 12.11 3.37 -4.82
CA GLN A 251 11.32 4.61 -4.76
C GLN A 251 9.83 4.34 -4.51
N GLU A 252 9.57 3.49 -3.51
CA GLU A 252 8.24 2.93 -3.27
C GLU A 252 7.27 3.99 -2.76
N VAL A 253 6.08 4.00 -3.35
CA VAL A 253 4.91 4.71 -2.86
C VAL A 253 3.84 3.67 -2.53
N ILE A 254 3.35 3.68 -1.30
CA ILE A 254 2.28 2.78 -0.85
C ILE A 254 0.94 3.50 -0.86
N LEU A 255 -0.08 2.85 -1.39
CA LEU A 255 -1.47 3.31 -1.37
C LEU A 255 -2.27 2.58 -0.29
N LYS A 256 -3.24 3.28 0.30
CA LYS A 256 -4.08 2.74 1.37
C LYS A 256 -4.98 1.59 0.86
N PRO A 257 -5.31 0.65 1.76
CA PRO A 257 -6.40 -0.28 1.59
C PRO A 257 -7.69 0.49 1.28
N GLY A 258 -8.35 0.08 0.21
CA GLY A 258 -9.57 0.68 -0.29
C GLY A 258 -9.39 1.88 -1.21
N THR A 259 -8.19 2.15 -1.72
CA THR A 259 -7.96 3.17 -2.75
C THR A 259 -8.87 2.94 -3.95
N ARG A 260 -9.56 4.01 -4.36
CA ARG A 260 -10.48 4.03 -5.51
C ARG A 260 -9.77 4.61 -6.74
N PHE A 261 -10.10 4.10 -7.92
CA PHE A 261 -9.55 4.60 -9.17
C PHE A 261 -10.50 4.41 -10.35
N GLN A 262 -10.26 5.19 -11.40
CA GLN A 262 -10.91 5.06 -12.70
C GLN A 262 -9.90 4.64 -13.75
N VAL A 263 -10.32 3.82 -14.71
CA VAL A 263 -9.50 3.44 -15.86
C VAL A 263 -9.72 4.48 -16.95
N THR A 264 -8.65 5.15 -17.36
CA THR A 264 -8.71 6.23 -18.36
C THR A 264 -8.40 5.74 -19.76
N SER A 265 -7.48 4.78 -19.92
CA SER A 265 -7.21 4.09 -21.18
C SER A 265 -6.58 2.72 -20.91
N ILE A 266 -6.63 1.85 -21.91
CA ILE A 266 -5.89 0.59 -21.93
C ILE A 266 -5.23 0.46 -23.28
N ASP A 267 -3.91 0.30 -23.26
CA ASP A 267 -3.08 0.15 -24.43
C ASP A 267 -2.40 -1.23 -24.40
N VAL A 268 -1.84 -1.65 -25.54
CA VAL A 268 -0.99 -2.84 -25.62
C VAL A 268 0.41 -2.38 -25.96
N ASP A 269 1.39 -2.73 -25.13
CA ASP A 269 2.78 -2.48 -25.45
C ASP A 269 3.21 -3.40 -26.59
N ASN A 270 3.51 -2.83 -27.75
CA ASN A 270 3.88 -3.58 -28.95
C ASN A 270 5.17 -4.40 -28.79
N ILE A 271 6.03 -4.04 -27.82
CA ILE A 271 7.30 -4.75 -27.60
C ILE A 271 7.08 -5.95 -26.68
N SER A 272 6.46 -5.75 -25.51
CA SER A 272 6.28 -6.82 -24.51
C SER A 272 4.97 -7.61 -24.65
N GLY A 273 4.01 -7.11 -25.44
CA GLY A 273 2.64 -7.65 -25.53
C GLY A 273 1.79 -7.43 -24.28
N ARG A 274 2.32 -6.72 -23.26
CA ARG A 274 1.63 -6.47 -22.00
C ARG A 274 0.53 -5.43 -22.17
N GLN A 275 -0.50 -5.54 -21.33
CA GLN A 275 -1.53 -4.52 -21.24
C GLN A 275 -1.00 -3.35 -20.39
N VAL A 276 -1.13 -2.13 -20.89
CA VAL A 276 -0.79 -0.91 -20.16
C VAL A 276 -2.10 -0.24 -19.74
N VAL A 277 -2.41 -0.30 -18.45
CA VAL A 277 -3.66 0.22 -17.90
C VAL A 277 -3.37 1.58 -17.28
N HIS A 278 -3.88 2.64 -17.91
CA HIS A 278 -3.81 3.99 -17.36
C HIS A 278 -4.96 4.19 -16.39
N ILE A 279 -4.63 4.59 -15.17
CA ILE A 279 -5.63 4.84 -14.13
C ILE A 279 -5.42 6.21 -13.49
N LYS A 280 -6.54 6.80 -13.09
CA LYS A 280 -6.58 8.01 -12.28
C LYS A 280 -7.13 7.67 -10.91
N MET A 281 -6.37 7.98 -9.86
CA MET A 281 -6.82 7.76 -8.49
C MET A 281 -7.92 8.76 -8.13
N ILE A 282 -9.00 8.28 -7.49
CA ILE A 282 -10.09 9.14 -7.04
C ILE A 282 -9.76 9.66 -5.64
N PRO A 283 -9.74 10.99 -5.42
CA PRO A 283 -9.58 11.58 -4.11
C PRO A 283 -10.58 11.08 -3.06
N SER A 284 -10.19 11.18 -1.80
CA SER A 284 -11.04 10.91 -0.64
C SER A 284 -11.53 12.25 -0.13
N TYR A 285 -12.85 12.44 -0.12
CA TYR A 285 -13.47 13.67 0.34
C TYR A 285 -13.35 13.91 1.86
N ILE A 286 -12.72 12.98 2.60
CA ILE A 286 -12.44 13.15 4.04
C ILE A 286 -11.53 14.38 4.29
N SER A 287 -10.71 14.78 3.32
CA SER A 287 -9.76 15.89 3.47
C SER A 287 -10.37 17.29 3.35
N ILE A 288 -11.58 17.44 2.79
CA ILE A 288 -12.21 18.76 2.55
C ILE A 288 -13.08 19.19 3.75
N LEU A 289 -13.42 18.28 4.65
CA LEU A 289 -14.35 18.51 5.77
C LEU A 289 -13.67 18.64 7.15
N ARG A 290 -12.35 18.84 7.21
CA ARG A 290 -11.60 19.11 8.46
C ARG A 290 -11.05 20.52 8.51
#